data_AF-A0A645BNY4-F1
#
_entry.id   AF-A0A645BNY4-F1
#
_cell.length_a   1.000
_cell.length_b   1.000
_cell.length_c   1.000
_cell.angle_alpha   90.00
_cell.angle_beta   90.00
_cell.angle_gamma   90.00
#
_symmetry.space_group_name_H-M   'P 1'
#
loop_
_entity.id
_entity.type
_entity.pdbx_description
1 polymer ?
#
loop_
_entity_poly.entity_id
_entity_poly.type
_entity_poly.pdbx_seq_one_letter_code
_entity_poly.pdbx_strand_id
1 'polypeptide(L)' 'MVLEKNGEIVATGAGAAALGHPANAVAWLANTLGAHGIALEAGEVVLSGSLAAMVPVKAGDNLRVTIGGIGGCSVRFI' A
#
# COMPACT_ATOMS: atom_id res chain seq x y z
N MET A 1 -8.25 -6.41 -1.78
CA MET A 1 -7.96 -5.75 -0.49
C MET A 1 -9.26 -5.24 0.08
N VAL A 2 -9.46 -5.43 1.39
CA VAL A 2 -10.54 -4.82 2.18
C VAL A 2 -9.89 -4.03 3.32
N LEU A 3 -10.28 -2.77 3.48
CA LEU A 3 -9.89 -1.90 4.59
C LEU A 3 -11.11 -1.64 5.47
N GLU A 4 -10.96 -1.97 6.75
CA GLU A 4 -11.96 -1.76 7.78
C GLU A 4 -11.49 -0.65 8.73
N LYS A 5 -12.41 0.22 9.14
CA LYS A 5 -12.21 1.22 10.19
C LYS A 5 -13.26 0.98 11.27
N ASN A 6 -12.82 0.69 12.48
CA ASN A 6 -13.70 0.41 13.63
C ASN A 6 -14.73 -0.70 13.34
N GLY A 7 -14.36 -1.70 12.54
CA GLY A 7 -15.22 -2.82 12.15
C GLY A 7 -16.10 -2.58 10.92
N GLU A 8 -16.07 -1.37 10.35
CA GLU A 8 -16.83 -1.05 9.13
C GLU A 8 -15.91 -1.04 7.91
N ILE A 9 -16.33 -1.67 6.82
CA ILE A 9 -15.59 -1.63 5.54
C ILE A 9 -15.69 -0.20 4.99
N VAL A 10 -14.55 0.49 4.93
CA VAL A 10 -14.47 1.88 4.45
C VAL A 10 -13.84 1.99 3.06
N ALA A 11 -13.09 0.96 2.64
CA ALA A 11 -12.56 0.90 1.28
C ALA A 11 -12.33 -0.54 0.83
N THR A 12 -12.47 -0.77 -0.46
CA THR A 12 -12.00 -1.98 -1.13
C THR A 12 -11.12 -1.58 -2.32
N GLY A 13 -10.25 -2.48 -2.73
CA GLY A 13 -9.32 -2.19 -3.82
C GLY A 13 -8.58 -3.41 -4.32
N ALA A 14 -7.89 -3.25 -5.44
CA ALA A 14 -7.14 -4.30 -6.11
C ALA A 14 -5.72 -3.81 -6.43
N GLY A 15 -4.78 -4.75 -6.57
CA GLY A 15 -3.41 -4.47 -6.96
C GLY A 15 -3.29 -3.60 -8.23
N ALA A 16 -4.24 -3.76 -9.17
CA ALA A 16 -4.27 -3.00 -10.41
C ALA A 16 -4.43 -1.48 -10.24
N ALA A 17 -4.89 -1.01 -9.07
CA ALA A 17 -4.94 0.43 -8.77
C ALA A 17 -3.53 1.06 -8.72
N ALA A 18 -2.49 0.26 -8.45
CA ALA A 18 -1.10 0.67 -8.51
C ALA A 18 -0.56 0.54 -9.95
N LEU A 19 -0.83 1.54 -10.80
CA LEU A 19 -0.31 1.61 -12.17
C LEU A 19 -0.57 0.33 -13.01
N GLY A 20 -1.77 -0.25 -12.89
CA GLY A 20 -2.18 -1.48 -13.59
C GLY A 20 -1.65 -2.77 -12.95
N HIS A 21 -0.49 -2.74 -12.29
CA HIS A 21 0.06 -3.85 -11.51
C HIS A 21 1.11 -3.32 -10.51
N PRO A 22 1.14 -3.76 -9.24
CA PRO A 22 2.06 -3.22 -8.22
C PRO A 22 3.54 -3.26 -8.63
N ALA A 23 3.96 -4.32 -9.33
CA ALA A 23 5.33 -4.43 -9.85
C ALA A 23 5.71 -3.33 -10.87
N ASN A 24 4.73 -2.75 -11.58
CA ASN A 24 5.00 -1.64 -12.51
C ASN A 24 5.48 -0.40 -11.75
N ALA A 25 4.97 -0.15 -10.53
CA ALA A 25 5.45 0.96 -9.71
C ALA A 25 6.90 0.77 -9.28
N VAL A 26 7.31 -0.47 -8.97
CA VAL A 26 8.70 -0.80 -8.61
C VAL A 26 9.63 -0.61 -9.81
N ALA A 27 9.24 -1.13 -10.98
CA ALA A 27 10.02 -0.96 -12.22
C ALA A 27 10.15 0.51 -12.62
N TRP A 28 9.07 1.28 -12.50
CA TRP A 28 9.08 2.73 -12.75
C TRP A 28 10.03 3.46 -11.79
N LEU A 29 9.99 3.14 -10.49
CA LEU A 29 10.87 3.76 -9.50
C LEU A 29 12.34 3.45 -9.79
N ALA A 30 12.68 2.18 -10.07
CA ALA A 30 14.05 1.78 -10.41
C ALA A 30 14.58 2.53 -11.64
N ASN A 31 13.79 2.62 -12.70
CA ASN A 31 14.18 3.34 -13.92
C ASN A 31 14.34 4.85 -13.68
N THR A 32 13.45 5.44 -12.87
CA THR A 32 13.49 6.87 -12.54
C THR A 32 14.74 7.21 -11.73
N LEU A 33 15.04 6.42 -10.68
CA LEU A 33 16.26 6.60 -9.89
C LEU A 33 17.52 6.34 -10.71
N GLY A 34 17.49 5.34 -11.60
CA GLY A 34 18.61 5.02 -12.49
C GLY A 34 18.98 6.17 -13.41
N ALA A 35 18.02 6.97 -13.88
CA ALA A 35 18.27 8.18 -14.66
C ALA A 35 19.05 9.26 -13.86
N HIS A 36 19.04 9.17 -12.52
CA HIS A 36 19.81 10.02 -11.61
C HIS A 36 21.06 9.33 -11.05
N GLY A 37 21.43 8.15 -11.56
CA GLY A 37 22.60 7.39 -11.09
C GLY A 37 22.40 6.73 -9.72
N ILE A 38 21.15 6.55 -9.28
CA ILE A 38 20.79 5.91 -8.01
C ILE A 38 20.19 4.54 -8.32
N ALA A 39 20.69 3.49 -7.64
CA ALA A 39 20.14 2.15 -7.74
C ALA A 39 19.23 1.83 -6.55
N LEU A 40 18.27 0.94 -6.76
CA LEU A 40 17.61 0.24 -5.66
C LEU A 40 18.50 -0.93 -5.24
N GLU A 41 18.77 -1.03 -3.95
CA GLU A 41 19.72 -1.99 -3.40
C GLU A 41 19.01 -3.26 -2.91
N ALA A 42 19.76 -4.37 -2.90
CA ALA A 42 19.24 -5.63 -2.38
C ALA A 42 18.84 -5.51 -0.90
N GLY A 43 17.61 -5.90 -0.59
CA GLY A 43 17.06 -5.83 0.77
C GLY A 43 16.24 -4.57 1.07
N GLU A 44 16.19 -3.60 0.15
CA GLU A 44 15.31 -2.45 0.31
C GLU A 44 13.82 -2.82 0.18
N VAL A 45 12.99 -2.12 0.96
CA VAL A 45 11.53 -2.30 0.95
C VAL A 45 10.89 -1.16 0.15
N VAL A 46 10.21 -1.50 -0.93
CA VAL A 46 9.49 -0.54 -1.77
C VAL A 46 7.98 -0.63 -1.52
N LEU A 47 7.36 0.49 -1.15
CA LEU A 47 5.90 0.61 -1.08
C LEU A 47 5.35 0.91 -2.48
N SER A 48 4.76 -0.09 -3.11
CA SER A 48 4.32 -0.07 -4.52
C SER A 48 3.06 0.77 -4.81
N GLY A 49 2.72 1.73 -3.95
CA GLY A 49 1.55 2.59 -4.09
C GLY A 49 0.28 2.10 -3.38
N SER A 50 -0.68 3.01 -3.22
CA SER A 50 -1.96 2.73 -2.55
C SER A 50 -2.89 1.89 -3.43
N LEU A 51 -3.65 1.00 -2.81
CA LEU A 51 -4.62 0.14 -3.49
C LEU A 51 -6.06 0.68 -3.44
N ALA A 52 -6.32 1.74 -2.66
CA ALA A 52 -7.60 2.43 -2.57
C ALA A 52 -7.39 3.90 -2.15
N ALA A 53 -8.47 4.67 -2.10
CA ALA A 53 -8.44 6.03 -1.57
C ALA A 53 -8.00 6.07 -0.09
N MET A 54 -7.28 7.12 0.29
CA MET A 54 -6.84 7.33 1.66
C MET A 54 -8.04 7.63 2.57
N VAL A 55 -8.04 7.07 3.77
CA VAL A 55 -9.11 7.26 4.76
C VAL A 55 -8.57 8.09 5.93
N PRO A 56 -9.29 9.16 6.36
CA PRO A 56 -8.86 9.95 7.51
C PRO A 56 -8.94 9.14 8.81
N VAL A 57 -8.00 9.39 9.72
CA VAL A 57 -7.89 8.75 11.02
C VAL A 57 -7.85 9.79 12.13
N LYS A 58 -8.38 9.44 13.31
CA LYS A 58 -8.31 10.21 14.55
C LYS A 58 -7.88 9.31 15.70
N ALA A 59 -7.45 9.92 16.81
CA ALA A 59 -7.16 9.18 18.04
C ALA A 59 -8.36 8.29 18.44
N GLY A 60 -8.05 7.05 18.82
CA GLY A 60 -9.03 6.00 19.13
C GLY A 60 -9.44 5.12 17.94
N ASP A 61 -9.15 5.51 16.69
CA ASP A 61 -9.50 4.68 15.53
C ASP A 61 -8.68 3.39 15.47
N ASN A 62 -9.32 2.29 15.06
CA ASN A 62 -8.69 1.03 14.73
C ASN A 62 -8.89 0.74 13.24
N LEU A 63 -7.79 0.56 12.51
CA LEU A 63 -7.82 0.16 11.10
C LEU A 63 -7.33 -1.28 10.96
N ARG A 64 -7.98 -2.06 10.10
CA ARG A 64 -7.55 -3.40 9.70
C ARG A 64 -7.60 -3.52 8.19
N VAL A 65 -6.53 -4.02 7.59
CA VAL A 65 -6.47 -4.32 6.16
C VAL A 65 -6.27 -5.81 5.95
N THR A 66 -6.98 -6.36 4.96
CA THR A 66 -6.79 -7.73 4.49
C THR A 66 -6.59 -7.73 2.98
N ILE A 67 -5.56 -8.42 2.51
CA ILE A 67 -5.27 -8.64 1.08
C ILE A 67 -5.30 -10.15 0.83
N GLY A 68 -6.25 -10.58 0.01
CA GLY A 68 -6.43 -12.00 -0.34
C GLY A 68 -5.14 -12.60 -0.90
N GLY A 69 -4.75 -13.77 -0.38
CA GLY A 69 -3.54 -14.48 -0.77
C GLY A 69 -2.23 -13.94 -0.18
N ILE A 70 -2.24 -12.79 0.50
CA ILE A 70 -1.03 -12.18 1.10
C ILE A 70 -1.12 -12.19 2.62
N GLY A 71 -2.26 -11.77 3.19
CA GLY A 71 -2.44 -11.66 4.63
C GLY A 71 -3.11 -10.35 5.02
N GLY A 72 -2.88 -9.90 6.25
CA GLY A 72 -3.44 -8.65 6.74
C GLY A 72 -2.64 -8.05 7.88
N CYS A 73 -2.89 -6.79 8.17
CA CYS A 73 -2.34 -6.09 9.32
C CYS A 73 -3.37 -5.15 9.93
N SER A 74 -3.12 -4.68 11.14
CA SER A 74 -3.97 -3.71 11.83
C SER A 74 -3.14 -2.70 12.61
N VAL A 75 -3.73 -1.54 12.86
CA VAL A 75 -3.14 -0.48 13.65
C VAL A 75 -4.21 0.21 14.48
N ARG A 76 -3.86 0.59 15.71
CA ARG A 76 -4.69 1.44 16.58
C ARG A 76 -4.01 2.79 16.74
N PHE A 77 -4.74 3.86 16.49
CA PHE A 77 -4.30 5.22 16.72
C PHE A 77 -4.60 5.59 18.18
N ILE A 78 -3.57 5.98 18.96
CA ILE A 78 -3.68 6.36 20.39
C ILE A 78 -3.45 7.84 20.59
#